data_AF-A0A354J1E3-F1
#
_entry.id   AF-A0A354J1E3-F1
#
_cell.length_a   1.000
_cell.length_b   1.000
_cell.length_c   1.000
_cell.angle_alpha   90.00
_cell.angle_beta   90.00
_cell.angle_gamma   90.00
#
_symmetry.space_group_name_H-M   'P 1'
#
loop_
_entity.id
_entity.type
_entity.pdbx_description
1 polymer ?
#
loop_
_entity_poly.entity_id
_entity_poly.type
_entity_poly.pdbx_seq_one_letter_code
_entity_poly.pdbx_strand_id
1 'polypeptide(L)'
;MVACAVPEEVDRLHASLSDGEIELMPLGAYPFSKQYAWVQDKYGLSWQLMLVDDAEKQQRIRLKLFFSGEACGKAGAALDYYALVFDEAEKGYVNYYQEGENPEKRAVINYGELKARILFITDI
;
A
#
# COMPACT_ATOMS: atom_id res chain seq x y z
N MET A 1 1.81 -1.25 0.49
CA MET A 1 2.01 -2.72 0.56
C MET A 1 3.02 -3.10 -0.51
N VAL A 2 4.08 -3.80 -0.12
CA VAL A 2 5.17 -4.25 -0.99
C VAL A 2 4.99 -5.74 -1.26
N ALA A 3 4.84 -6.10 -2.54
CA ALA A 3 4.81 -7.49 -2.97
C ALA A 3 6.24 -7.95 -3.25
N CYS A 4 6.67 -9.00 -2.55
CA CYS A 4 7.98 -9.61 -2.68
C CYS A 4 7.84 -10.90 -3.51
N ALA A 5 8.78 -11.15 -4.41
CA ALA A 5 8.80 -12.34 -5.25
C ALA A 5 9.38 -13.54 -4.51
N VAL A 6 10.32 -13.28 -3.61
CA VAL A 6 11.04 -14.29 -2.86
C VAL A 6 11.03 -13.98 -1.35
N PRO A 7 11.02 -15.02 -0.49
CA PRO A 7 11.03 -14.86 0.97
C PRO A 7 12.09 -13.89 1.50
N GLU A 8 13.27 -13.94 0.92
CA GLU A 8 14.45 -13.18 1.34
C GLU A 8 14.25 -11.67 1.19
N GLU A 9 13.40 -11.23 0.25
CA GLU A 9 13.04 -9.82 0.11
C GLU A 9 12.17 -9.34 1.28
N VAL A 10 11.24 -10.18 1.74
CA VAL A 10 10.40 -9.87 2.90
C VAL A 10 11.27 -9.74 4.15
N ASP A 11 12.17 -10.69 4.36
CA ASP A 11 13.09 -10.68 5.50
C ASP A 11 14.00 -9.44 5.49
N ARG A 12 14.59 -9.13 4.33
CA ARG A 12 15.47 -7.96 4.18
C ARG A 12 14.72 -6.65 4.44
N LEU A 13 13.53 -6.49 3.88
CA LEU A 13 12.72 -5.28 4.05
C LEU A 13 12.18 -5.18 5.48
N HIS A 14 11.76 -6.29 6.09
CA HIS A 14 11.33 -6.32 7.49
C HIS A 14 12.49 -5.91 8.40
N ALA A 15 13.69 -6.48 8.23
CA ALA A 15 14.86 -6.11 9.04
C ALA A 15 15.28 -4.64 8.87
N SER A 16 15.13 -4.08 7.66
CA SER A 16 15.51 -2.68 7.38
C SER A 16 14.50 -1.67 7.89
N LEU A 17 13.22 -2.06 7.87
CA LEU A 17 12.14 -1.23 8.36
C LEU A 17 12.08 -1.37 9.87
N SER A 18 11.88 -2.56 10.45
CA SER A 18 11.62 -2.81 11.88
C SER A 18 12.62 -2.30 12.95
N ASP A 19 13.74 -1.66 12.57
CA ASP A 19 14.74 -1.14 13.51
C ASP A 19 14.21 0.09 14.29
N GLY A 20 13.74 -0.15 15.51
CA GLY A 20 13.25 0.88 16.44
C GLY A 20 11.74 1.13 16.41
N GLU A 21 10.94 0.15 15.97
CA GLU A 21 9.60 0.38 15.42
C GLU A 21 8.44 -0.37 16.09
N ILE A 22 7.21 -0.03 15.67
CA ILE A 22 5.98 -0.71 16.11
C ILE A 22 5.64 -1.82 15.12
N GLU A 23 5.76 -3.07 15.55
CA GLU A 23 5.17 -4.20 14.81
C GLU A 23 3.65 -4.22 15.01
N LEU A 24 2.91 -3.97 13.93
CA LEU A 24 1.45 -4.06 13.90
C LEU A 24 0.99 -5.50 13.67
N MET A 25 1.73 -6.24 12.83
CA MET A 25 1.63 -7.69 12.69
C MET A 25 3.05 -8.25 12.50
N PRO A 26 3.50 -9.16 13.37
CA PRO A 26 4.86 -9.70 13.31
C PRO A 26 5.10 -10.47 12.01
N LEU A 27 6.37 -10.57 11.62
CA LEU A 27 6.77 -11.37 10.46
C LEU A 27 6.37 -12.84 10.67
N GLY A 28 5.60 -13.40 9.74
CA GLY A 28 5.19 -14.80 9.80
C GLY A 28 4.27 -15.25 8.67
N ALA A 29 3.84 -16.50 8.74
CA ALA A 29 2.85 -17.07 7.83
C ALA A 29 1.42 -16.81 8.33
N TYR A 30 0.53 -16.46 7.40
CA TYR A 30 -0.87 -16.15 7.68
C TYR A 30 -1.79 -16.84 6.65
N PRO A 31 -3.10 -16.98 6.91
CA PRO A 31 -4.02 -17.64 5.97
C PRO A 31 -4.02 -17.06 4.54
N PHE A 32 -3.58 -15.81 4.37
CA PHE A 32 -3.54 -15.08 3.10
C PHE A 32 -2.13 -14.96 2.48
N SER A 33 -1.06 -15.35 3.18
CA SER A 33 0.30 -15.30 2.62
C SER A 33 1.25 -16.22 3.38
N LYS A 34 2.15 -16.88 2.65
CA LYS A 34 3.21 -17.72 3.23
C LYS A 34 4.19 -16.92 4.07
N GLN A 35 4.34 -15.62 3.82
CA GLN A 35 5.19 -14.73 4.60
C GLN A 35 4.71 -13.29 4.49
N TYR A 36 4.40 -12.69 5.62
CA TYR A 36 3.87 -11.34 5.71
C TYR A 36 4.36 -10.65 6.97
N ALA A 37 4.55 -9.33 6.89
CA ALA A 37 4.79 -8.47 8.03
C ALA A 37 4.03 -7.15 7.86
N TRP A 38 3.64 -6.55 8.98
CA TRP A 38 3.13 -5.18 9.01
C TRP A 38 3.86 -4.39 10.09
N VAL A 39 4.68 -3.45 9.66
CA VAL A 39 5.51 -2.62 10.55
C VAL A 39 5.18 -1.15 10.33
N GLN A 40 5.34 -0.32 11.36
CA GLN A 40 5.28 1.12 11.24
C GLN A 40 6.66 1.70 11.41
N ASP A 41 7.09 2.48 10.41
CA ASP A 41 8.44 2.99 10.39
C ASP A 41 8.74 4.05 11.45
N LYS A 42 10.02 4.36 11.67
CA LYS A 42 10.46 5.42 12.59
C LYS A 42 9.91 6.82 12.26
N TYR A 43 9.35 7.01 11.07
CA TYR A 43 8.68 8.24 10.62
C TYR A 43 7.16 8.16 10.72
N GLY A 44 6.61 7.05 11.22
CA GLY A 44 5.18 6.81 11.41
C GLY A 44 4.47 6.23 10.18
N LEU A 45 5.19 5.88 9.10
CA LEU A 45 4.61 5.30 7.90
C LEU A 45 4.50 3.78 8.03
N SER A 46 3.30 3.22 7.82
CA SER A 46 3.10 1.77 7.94
C SER A 46 3.31 1.02 6.63
N TRP A 47 4.03 -0.10 6.70
CA TRP A 47 4.46 -0.95 5.61
C TRP A 47 3.90 -2.36 5.77
N GLN A 48 3.11 -2.80 4.79
CA GLN A 48 2.70 -4.20 4.66
C GLN A 48 3.62 -4.88 3.66
N LEU A 49 4.39 -5.87 4.10
CA LEU A 49 5.31 -6.66 3.29
C LEU A 49 4.69 -8.03 3.08
N MET A 50 4.62 -8.52 1.84
CA MET A 50 3.91 -9.75 1.53
C MET A 50 4.64 -10.54 0.45
N LEU A 51 4.90 -11.82 0.71
CA LEU A 51 5.33 -12.77 -0.32
C LEU A 51 4.14 -13.10 -1.23
N VAL A 52 4.34 -12.89 -2.54
CA VAL A 52 3.32 -13.11 -3.57
C VAL A 52 3.94 -13.94 -4.69
N ASP A 53 3.32 -15.08 -5.01
CA ASP A 53 3.72 -15.88 -6.18
C ASP A 53 3.55 -15.03 -7.46
N ASP A 54 4.49 -15.10 -8.43
CA ASP A 54 4.55 -14.26 -9.64
C ASP A 54 4.86 -12.75 -9.45
N ALA A 55 5.47 -12.31 -8.33
CA ALA A 55 5.69 -10.87 -8.12
C ALA A 55 6.67 -10.20 -9.12
N GLU A 56 7.54 -10.95 -9.82
CA GLU A 56 8.39 -10.37 -10.89
C GLU A 56 7.58 -9.86 -12.10
N LYS A 57 6.38 -10.39 -12.34
CA LYS A 57 5.43 -9.83 -13.32
C LYS A 57 4.70 -8.59 -12.76
N GLN A 58 4.91 -8.26 -11.49
CA GLN A 58 4.16 -7.27 -10.71
C GLN A 58 5.06 -6.37 -9.86
N GLN A 59 6.29 -6.00 -10.27
CA GLN A 59 7.07 -4.94 -9.60
C GLN A 59 6.36 -3.58 -9.76
N ARG A 60 5.22 -3.45 -9.08
CA ARG A 60 4.34 -2.30 -9.02
C ARG A 60 4.05 -2.03 -7.55
N ILE A 61 4.37 -0.82 -7.09
CA ILE A 61 3.93 -0.37 -5.76
C ILE A 61 2.41 -0.23 -5.83
N ARG A 62 1.70 -0.89 -4.89
CA ARG A 62 0.28 -0.65 -4.67
C ARG A 62 0.11 0.45 -3.63
N LEU A 63 -0.17 1.65 -4.12
CA LEU A 63 -0.51 2.80 -3.29
C LEU A 63 -1.97 2.67 -2.85
N LYS A 64 -2.18 2.58 -1.54
CA LYS A 64 -3.49 2.64 -0.90
C LYS A 64 -3.57 3.97 -0.17
N LEU A 65 -4.46 4.85 -0.62
CA LEU A 65 -4.54 6.22 -0.11
C LEU A 65 -5.77 6.37 0.77
N PHE A 66 -5.56 6.77 2.02
CA PHE A 66 -6.61 7.09 2.97
C PHE A 66 -6.54 8.58 3.30
N PHE A 67 -7.68 9.26 3.21
CA PHE A 67 -7.78 10.70 3.45
C PHE A 67 -8.79 10.99 4.55
N SER A 68 -8.37 11.75 5.55
CA SER A 68 -9.17 12.21 6.68
C SER A 68 -9.09 13.75 6.82
N GLY A 69 -9.87 14.33 7.73
CA GLY A 69 -9.90 15.79 7.97
C GLY A 69 -10.28 16.58 6.71
N GLU A 70 -9.48 17.60 6.38
CA GLU A 70 -9.70 18.48 5.21
C GLU A 70 -9.46 17.77 3.86
N ALA A 71 -8.73 16.66 3.85
CA ALA A 71 -8.48 15.89 2.65
C ALA A 71 -9.55 14.82 2.40
N CYS A 72 -10.47 14.60 3.35
CA CYS A 72 -11.54 13.63 3.21
C CYS A 72 -12.37 13.88 1.95
N GLY A 73 -12.63 12.82 1.18
CA GLY A 73 -13.32 12.85 -0.12
C GLY A 73 -12.42 13.07 -1.34
N LYS A 74 -11.12 13.32 -1.17
CA LYS A 74 -10.19 13.55 -2.29
C LYS A 74 -9.62 12.26 -2.92
N ALA A 75 -10.02 11.09 -2.44
CA ALA A 75 -9.45 9.80 -2.87
C ALA A 75 -9.56 9.57 -4.39
N GLY A 76 -10.72 9.86 -5.00
CA GLY A 76 -10.91 9.68 -6.44
C GLY A 76 -10.00 10.60 -7.26
N ALA A 77 -10.02 11.91 -6.95
CA ALA A 77 -9.18 12.90 -7.60
C ALA A 77 -7.68 12.61 -7.43
N ALA A 78 -7.27 12.09 -6.26
CA ALA A 78 -5.90 11.68 -6.01
C ALA A 78 -5.50 10.47 -6.88
N LEU A 79 -6.36 9.46 -7.01
CA LEU A 79 -6.11 8.33 -7.91
C LEU A 79 -5.99 8.77 -9.38
N ASP A 80 -6.85 9.70 -9.83
CA ASP A 80 -6.76 10.30 -11.17
C ASP A 80 -5.41 11.00 -11.37
N TYR A 81 -5.03 11.85 -10.41
CA TYR A 81 -3.79 12.59 -10.47
C TYR A 81 -2.56 11.68 -10.48
N TYR A 82 -2.48 10.71 -9.57
CA TYR A 82 -1.31 9.84 -9.47
C TYR A 82 -1.19 8.86 -10.64
N ALA A 83 -2.30 8.48 -11.29
CA ALA A 83 -2.24 7.73 -12.54
C ALA A 83 -1.58 8.53 -13.69
N LEU A 84 -1.61 9.87 -13.63
CA LEU A 84 -0.92 10.74 -14.59
C LEU A 84 0.54 11.02 -14.20
N VAL A 85 0.84 11.01 -12.89
CA VAL A 85 2.18 11.34 -12.37
C VAL A 85 3.15 10.18 -12.48
N PHE A 86 2.68 8.95 -12.25
CA PHE A 86 3.55 7.77 -12.26
C PHE A 86 3.53 7.12 -13.64
N ASP A 87 4.72 6.78 -14.15
CA ASP A 87 4.85 6.05 -15.40
C ASP A 87 4.34 4.61 -15.24
N GLU A 88 3.72 4.09 -16.30
CA GLU A 88 3.04 2.80 -16.30
C GLU A 88 2.08 2.58 -15.10
N ALA A 89 1.43 3.65 -14.63
CA ALA A 89 0.46 3.56 -13.54
C ALA A 89 -0.97 3.28 -14.02
N GLU A 90 -1.63 2.33 -13.36
CA GLU A 90 -3.04 2.01 -13.58
C GLU A 90 -3.82 2.15 -12.27
N LYS A 91 -5.03 2.72 -12.36
CA LYS A 91 -6.01 2.57 -11.29
C LYS A 91 -6.36 1.09 -11.19
N GLY A 92 -6.20 0.52 -10.01
CA GLY A 92 -6.65 -0.83 -9.72
C GLY A 92 -8.08 -0.83 -9.18
N TYR A 93 -8.35 -1.74 -8.27
CA TYR A 93 -9.65 -1.85 -7.61
C TYR A 93 -10.03 -0.59 -6.82
N VAL A 94 -11.26 -0.10 -7.04
CA VAL A 94 -11.88 0.99 -6.29
C VAL A 94 -13.23 0.52 -5.77
N ASN A 95 -13.45 0.67 -4.47
CA ASN A 95 -14.69 0.33 -3.79
C ASN A 95 -15.29 1.57 -3.13
N TYR A 96 -16.62 1.66 -3.19
CA TYR A 96 -17.40 2.79 -2.72
C TYR A 96 -18.20 2.40 -1.48
N TYR A 97 -18.36 3.34 -0.55
CA TYR A 97 -19.31 3.18 0.55
C TYR A 97 -20.73 3.09 0.01
N GLN A 98 -21.52 2.15 0.54
CA GLN A 98 -22.95 2.08 0.28
C GLN A 98 -23.71 3.09 1.15
N GLU A 99 -24.98 3.33 0.80
CA GLU A 99 -25.84 4.23 1.56
C GLU A 99 -25.94 3.78 3.03
N GLY A 100 -25.62 4.69 3.95
CA GLY A 100 -25.66 4.44 5.39
C GLY A 100 -24.41 3.80 6.00
N GLU A 101 -23.42 3.35 5.20
CA GLU A 101 -22.19 2.73 5.72
C GLU A 101 -21.18 3.73 6.30
N ASN A 102 -21.24 4.99 5.87
CA ASN A 102 -20.34 6.03 6.34
C ASN A 102 -21.11 7.33 6.64
N PRO A 103 -21.06 7.85 7.89
CA PRO A 103 -21.70 9.11 8.22
C PRO A 103 -21.04 10.33 7.56
N GLU A 104 -19.76 10.22 7.17
CA GLU A 104 -19.04 11.29 6.47
C GLU A 104 -19.32 11.26 4.97
N LYS A 105 -20.30 12.05 4.53
CA LYS A 105 -20.80 12.08 3.15
C LYS A 105 -19.74 12.46 2.11
N ARG A 106 -18.65 13.14 2.51
CA ARG A 106 -17.55 13.47 1.58
C ARG A 106 -16.73 12.23 1.21
N ALA A 107 -16.60 11.26 2.10
CA ALA A 107 -15.86 10.03 1.83
C ALA A 107 -16.77 9.02 1.11
N VAL A 108 -16.75 9.08 -0.23
CA VAL A 108 -17.52 8.18 -1.11
C VAL A 108 -16.74 6.90 -1.43
N ILE A 109 -15.41 6.95 -1.48
CA ILE A 109 -14.54 5.79 -1.70
C ILE A 109 -14.04 5.28 -0.35
N ASN A 110 -14.24 3.99 -0.07
CA ASN A 110 -13.74 3.32 1.14
C ASN A 110 -12.40 2.61 0.90
N TYR A 111 -12.11 2.25 -0.34
CA TYR A 111 -10.87 1.63 -0.75
C TYR A 111 -10.57 2.04 -2.18
N GLY A 112 -9.33 2.42 -2.45
CA GLY A 112 -8.84 2.66 -3.79
C GLY A 112 -7.37 2.32 -3.86
N GLU A 113 -6.99 1.68 -4.95
CA GLU A 113 -5.60 1.33 -5.21
C GLU A 113 -5.10 1.91 -6.54
N LEU A 114 -3.86 2.34 -6.54
CA LEU A 114 -3.09 2.59 -7.75
C LEU A 114 -1.95 1.59 -7.81
N LYS A 115 -1.76 0.96 -8.96
CA LYS A 115 -0.58 0.13 -9.25
C LYS A 115 0.34 0.97 -10.12
N ALA A 116 1.54 1.26 -9.66
CA ALA A 116 2.53 2.03 -10.41
C ALA A 116 3.85 1.27 -10.46
N ARG A 117 4.53 1.27 -11.61
CA ARG A 117 5.85 0.62 -11.73
C ARG A 117 6.89 1.38 -10.90
N ILE A 118 7.84 0.66 -10.31
CA ILE A 118 8.97 1.27 -9.61
C ILE A 118 9.86 1.97 -10.64
N LEU A 119 9.74 3.29 -10.75
CA LEU A 119 10.84 4.13 -11.19
C LEU A 119 11.77 4.26 -9.98
N PHE A 120 13.05 3.95 -10.17
CA PHE A 120 14.08 4.15 -9.13
C PHE A 120 13.90 5.53 -8.51
N ILE A 121 13.53 5.60 -7.23
CA ILE A 121 13.74 6.81 -6.43
C ILE A 121 15.24 6.79 -6.13
N THR A 122 16.05 7.27 -7.07
CA THR A 122 17.43 7.63 -6.75
C THR A 122 17.38 8.92 -5.95
N ASP A 123 18.00 8.90 -4.79
CA ASP A 123 18.12 10.03 -3.88
C ASP A 123 18.55 11.33 -4.59
N ILE A 124 18.01 12.46 -4.13
CA ILE A 124 18.62 13.80 -4.27
C ILE A 124 19.43 14.05 -3.00
#